data_AF-A0A3C1SB24-F1
#
_entry.id   AF-A0A3C1SB24-F1
#
_cell.length_a   1.000
_cell.length_b   1.000
_cell.length_c   1.000
_cell.angle_alpha   90.00
_cell.angle_beta   90.00
_cell.angle_gamma   90.00
#
_symmetry.space_group_name_H-M   'P 1'
#
loop_
_entity.id
_entity.type
_entity.pdbx_description
1 polymer ?
#
loop_
_entity_poly.entity_id
_entity_poly.type
_entity_poly.pdbx_seq_one_letter_code
_entity_poly.pdbx_strand_id
1 'polypeptide(L)'
;MSLIKWAKNDLSEKLSARVFRMNISIKAGTADDFFASARETADEIDRGKKVTPKHTIWIDPEDMAALLRPERTAILRYLKGKKQVILNKLAADTNRSHSSLNRDLKLLSKYQLIRITEEETSKRKIIEPVFGKRKLEFRFEI
;
A
#
# COMPACT_ATOMS: atom_id res chain seq x y z
N MET A 1 24.14 -0.98 -29.74
CA MET A 1 23.30 -0.69 -28.55
C MET A 1 23.43 0.80 -28.27
N SER A 2 22.36 1.61 -28.36
CA SER A 2 22.43 3.09 -28.33
C SER A 2 22.63 3.64 -26.91
N LEU A 3 23.46 4.70 -26.78
CA LEU A 3 23.73 5.43 -25.53
C LEU A 3 22.44 5.92 -24.84
N ILE A 4 21.43 6.29 -25.62
CA ILE A 4 20.12 6.76 -25.13
C ILE A 4 19.33 5.61 -24.50
N LYS A 5 19.46 4.39 -25.05
CA LYS A 5 18.81 3.18 -24.51
C LYS A 5 19.46 2.74 -23.19
N TRP A 6 20.78 2.92 -23.07
CA TRP A 6 21.52 2.70 -21.82
C TRP A 6 21.13 3.69 -20.72
N ALA A 7 21.11 5.00 -21.03
CA ALA A 7 20.77 6.04 -20.06
C ALA A 7 19.32 5.94 -19.55
N LYS A 8 18.36 5.59 -20.42
CA LYS A 8 16.97 5.34 -20.01
C LYS A 8 16.83 4.12 -19.11
N ASN A 9 17.61 3.07 -19.36
CA ASN A 9 17.57 1.85 -18.55
C ASN A 9 18.18 2.11 -17.16
N ASP A 10 19.32 2.79 -17.09
CA ASP A 10 19.98 3.17 -15.84
C ASP A 10 19.13 4.15 -15.00
N LEU A 11 18.48 5.14 -15.62
CA LEU A 11 17.54 6.03 -14.94
C LEU A 11 16.29 5.31 -14.45
N SER A 12 15.72 4.41 -15.25
CA SER A 12 14.58 3.56 -14.86
C SER A 12 14.95 2.65 -13.68
N GLU A 13 16.15 2.07 -13.69
CA GLU A 13 16.64 1.17 -12.66
C GLU A 13 16.96 1.94 -11.36
N LYS A 14 17.58 3.12 -11.46
CA LYS A 14 17.82 4.04 -10.32
C LYS A 14 16.53 4.61 -9.74
N LEU A 15 15.56 5.00 -10.58
CA LEU A 15 14.24 5.47 -10.14
C LEU A 15 13.44 4.33 -9.51
N SER A 16 13.46 3.14 -10.11
CA SER A 16 12.87 1.92 -9.55
C SER A 16 13.48 1.62 -8.17
N ALA A 17 14.81 1.61 -8.05
CA ALA A 17 15.50 1.40 -6.78
C ALA A 17 15.20 2.49 -5.74
N ARG A 18 15.05 3.75 -6.17
CA ARG A 18 14.73 4.88 -5.28
C ARG A 18 13.27 4.84 -4.80
N VAL A 19 12.32 4.51 -5.69
CA VAL A 19 10.90 4.26 -5.35
C VAL A 19 10.76 3.00 -4.48
N PHE A 20 11.61 2.00 -4.70
CA PHE A 20 11.66 0.76 -3.92
C PHE A 20 12.18 0.98 -2.50
N ARG A 21 13.03 1.98 -2.28
CA ARG A 21 13.59 2.34 -0.96
C ARG A 21 12.64 3.15 -0.07
N MET A 22 11.54 3.67 -0.60
CA MET A 22 10.61 4.47 0.19
C MET A 22 9.52 3.59 0.80
N ASN A 23 9.62 3.44 2.13
CA ASN A 23 8.63 2.72 2.93
C ASN A 23 7.30 3.49 2.95
N ILE A 24 6.20 2.76 3.09
CA ILE A 24 4.88 3.36 3.28
C ILE A 24 4.68 3.52 4.79
N SER A 25 4.47 4.76 5.21
CA SER A 25 4.10 5.08 6.58
C SER A 25 2.59 4.92 6.73
N ILE A 26 2.15 4.24 7.78
CA ILE A 26 0.74 4.13 8.15
C ILE A 26 0.59 4.85 9.48
N LYS A 27 -0.21 5.91 9.51
CA LYS A 27 -0.43 6.75 10.69
C LYS A 27 -1.90 6.75 11.07
N ALA A 28 -2.18 6.72 12.37
CA ALA A 28 -3.49 7.09 12.87
C ALA A 28 -3.65 8.62 12.74
N GLY A 29 -4.82 9.07 12.29
CA GLY A 29 -5.13 10.50 12.19
C GLY A 29 -6.45 10.75 11.49
N THR A 30 -6.82 12.02 11.43
CA THR A 30 -8.07 12.53 10.87
C THR A 30 -7.90 12.99 9.42
N ALA A 31 -9.02 13.35 8.78
CA ALA A 31 -8.97 14.04 7.50
C ALA A 31 -8.21 15.38 7.59
N ASP A 32 -8.33 16.10 8.72
CA ASP A 32 -7.63 17.37 8.92
C ASP A 32 -6.11 17.18 8.95
N ASP A 33 -5.62 16.10 9.58
CA ASP A 33 -4.19 15.76 9.58
C ASP A 33 -3.67 15.47 8.17
N PHE A 34 -4.48 14.78 7.35
CA PHE A 34 -4.19 14.56 5.94
C PHE A 34 -4.11 15.89 5.17
N PHE A 35 -5.12 16.76 5.31
CA PHE A 35 -5.16 18.04 4.60
C PHE A 35 -4.06 19.00 5.07
N ALA A 36 -3.72 19.00 6.36
CA ALA A 36 -2.58 19.74 6.87
C ALA A 36 -1.27 19.29 6.20
N SER A 37 -1.05 17.97 6.14
CA SER A 37 0.12 17.39 5.47
C SER A 37 0.16 17.68 3.96
N ALA A 38 -1.00 17.67 3.29
CA ALA A 38 -1.12 18.04 1.89
C ALA A 38 -0.85 19.54 1.66
N ARG A 39 -1.33 20.40 2.56
CA ARG A 39 -1.09 21.85 2.52
C ARG A 39 0.37 22.20 2.66
N GLU A 40 1.10 21.55 3.57
CA GLU A 40 2.56 21.72 3.67
C GLU A 40 3.26 21.39 2.34
N THR A 41 2.79 20.34 1.65
CA THR A 41 3.33 19.93 0.35
C THR A 41 3.03 20.98 -0.73
N ALA A 42 1.83 21.57 -0.71
CA ALA A 42 1.47 22.67 -1.61
C ALA A 42 2.32 23.91 -1.34
N ASP A 43 2.55 24.28 -0.08
CA ASP A 43 3.41 25.40 0.30
C ASP A 43 4.87 25.19 -0.14
N GLU A 44 5.38 23.96 -0.12
CA GLU A 44 6.70 23.62 -0.69
C GLU A 44 6.73 23.91 -2.19
N ILE A 45 5.70 23.50 -2.92
CA ILE A 45 5.57 23.72 -4.37
C ILE A 45 5.49 25.21 -4.69
N ASP A 46 4.61 25.95 -4.01
CA ASP A 46 4.36 27.37 -4.25
C ASP A 46 5.62 28.22 -3.99
N ARG A 47 6.44 27.81 -3.03
CA ARG A 47 7.72 28.46 -2.70
C ARG A 47 8.89 27.98 -3.55
N GLY A 48 8.66 27.12 -4.54
CA GLY A 48 9.71 26.53 -5.38
C GLY A 48 10.72 25.67 -4.61
N LYS A 49 10.34 25.19 -3.41
CA LYS A 49 11.17 24.30 -2.60
C LYS A 49 11.13 22.88 -3.15
N LYS A 50 12.15 22.10 -2.83
CA LYS A 50 12.17 20.67 -3.15
C LYS A 50 11.06 19.96 -2.37
N VAL A 51 10.08 19.42 -3.09
CA VAL A 51 8.96 18.68 -2.51
C VAL A 51 9.47 17.43 -1.78
N THR A 52 9.08 17.28 -0.52
CA THR A 52 9.37 16.10 0.28
C THR A 52 8.35 15.00 -0.06
N PRO A 53 8.75 13.87 -0.66
CA PRO A 53 7.78 12.84 -1.06
C PRO A 53 7.15 12.16 0.16
N LYS A 54 5.87 12.41 0.42
CA LYS A 54 5.13 11.78 1.51
C LYS A 54 4.42 10.51 1.01
N HIS A 55 4.69 9.38 1.65
CA HIS A 55 4.07 8.07 1.36
C HIS A 55 3.29 7.61 2.58
N THR A 56 2.40 8.46 3.06
CA THR A 56 1.64 8.25 4.29
C THR A 56 0.21 7.88 3.96
N ILE A 57 -0.25 6.76 4.53
CA ILE A 57 -1.66 6.39 4.57
C ILE A 57 -2.17 6.77 5.96
N TRP A 58 -3.18 7.64 5.99
CA TRP A 58 -3.88 8.02 7.20
C TRP A 58 -5.03 7.06 7.46
N ILE A 59 -5.16 6.64 8.71
CA ILE A 59 -6.13 5.65 9.16
C ILE A 59 -6.90 6.23 10.33
N ASP A 60 -8.21 6.01 10.34
CA ASP A 60 -9.05 6.41 11.46
C ASP A 60 -8.51 5.75 12.75
N PRO A 61 -8.33 6.49 13.86
CA PRO A 61 -7.71 5.94 15.07
C PRO A 61 -8.38 4.65 15.58
N GLU A 62 -9.71 4.56 15.46
CA GLU A 62 -10.53 3.39 15.81
C GLU A 62 -10.22 2.14 14.96
N ASP A 63 -9.86 2.33 13.69
CA ASP A 63 -9.56 1.24 12.76
C ASP A 63 -8.08 0.84 12.80
N MET A 64 -7.21 1.66 13.39
CA MET A 64 -5.78 1.38 13.46
C MET A 64 -5.48 0.12 14.28
N ALA A 65 -6.11 -0.01 15.46
CA ALA A 65 -5.98 -1.20 16.29
C ALA A 65 -6.56 -2.45 15.59
N ALA A 66 -7.65 -2.28 14.83
CA ALA A 66 -8.19 -3.33 13.99
C ALA A 66 -7.18 -3.75 12.92
N LEU A 67 -6.54 -2.82 12.23
CA LEU A 67 -5.60 -3.12 11.15
C LEU A 67 -4.37 -3.91 11.63
N LEU A 68 -3.89 -3.62 12.84
CA LEU A 68 -2.73 -4.27 13.45
C LEU A 68 -2.96 -5.71 13.90
N ARG A 69 -4.19 -6.21 13.89
CA ARG A 69 -4.49 -7.57 14.35
C ARG A 69 -3.64 -8.62 13.60
N PRO A 70 -3.19 -9.69 14.28
CA PRO A 70 -2.29 -10.69 13.70
C PRO A 70 -2.80 -11.29 12.38
N GLU A 71 -4.11 -11.50 12.26
CA GLU A 71 -4.73 -12.09 11.08
C GLU A 71 -4.58 -11.21 9.84
N ARG A 72 -4.63 -9.89 10.01
CA ARG A 72 -4.52 -8.90 8.92
C ARG A 72 -3.07 -8.64 8.55
N THR A 73 -2.20 -8.52 9.55
CA THR A 73 -0.76 -8.40 9.30
C THR A 73 -0.20 -9.67 8.64
N ALA A 74 -0.75 -10.85 8.94
CA ALA A 74 -0.43 -12.08 8.23
C ALA A 74 -0.84 -12.05 6.75
N ILE A 75 -2.03 -11.52 6.41
CA ILE A 75 -2.44 -11.32 5.00
C ILE A 75 -1.46 -10.38 4.28
N LEU A 76 -1.13 -9.24 4.88
CA LEU A 76 -0.19 -8.27 4.29
C LEU A 76 1.20 -8.89 4.08
N ARG A 77 1.68 -9.69 5.04
CA ARG A 77 2.93 -10.44 4.92
C ARG A 77 2.87 -11.47 3.80
N TYR A 78 1.78 -12.23 3.70
CA TYR A 78 1.57 -13.21 2.65
C TYR A 78 1.53 -12.57 1.26
N LEU A 79 0.94 -11.37 1.12
CA LEU A 79 0.85 -10.66 -0.15
C LEU A 79 2.15 -9.95 -0.55
N LYS A 80 3.06 -9.70 0.39
CA LYS A 80 4.29 -8.94 0.13
C LYS A 80 5.10 -9.55 -1.01
N GLY A 81 5.36 -8.73 -2.02
CA GLY A 81 6.13 -9.12 -3.21
C GLY A 81 5.38 -9.96 -4.25
N LYS A 82 4.10 -10.28 -4.03
CA LYS A 82 3.24 -10.89 -5.05
C LYS A 82 2.65 -9.79 -5.94
N LYS A 83 2.38 -10.13 -7.20
CA LYS A 83 1.68 -9.23 -8.13
C LYS A 83 0.18 -9.23 -7.88
N GLN A 84 -0.41 -10.42 -7.80
CA GLN A 84 -1.82 -10.64 -7.54
C GLN A 84 -2.04 -12.04 -6.95
N VAL A 85 -3.13 -12.24 -6.23
CA VAL A 85 -3.56 -13.54 -5.69
C VAL A 85 -5.07 -13.69 -5.80
N ILE A 86 -5.54 -14.86 -6.20
CA ILE A 86 -6.98 -15.19 -6.24
C ILE A 86 -7.47 -15.52 -4.83
N LEU A 87 -8.69 -15.09 -4.45
CA LEU A 87 -9.26 -15.33 -3.12
C LEU A 87 -9.20 -16.80 -2.68
N ASN A 88 -9.56 -17.74 -3.56
CA ASN A 88 -9.55 -19.17 -3.24
C ASN A 88 -8.14 -19.66 -2.88
N LYS A 89 -7.10 -19.14 -3.57
CA LYS A 89 -5.72 -19.49 -3.28
C LYS A 89 -5.26 -18.90 -1.95
N LEU A 90 -5.65 -17.65 -1.66
CA LEU A 90 -5.41 -17.03 -0.35
C LEU A 90 -6.09 -17.82 0.78
N ALA A 91 -7.33 -18.28 0.58
CA ALA A 91 -8.07 -19.09 1.54
C ALA A 91 -7.38 -20.42 1.84
N ALA A 92 -6.97 -21.13 0.79
CA ALA A 92 -6.23 -22.39 0.92
C ALA A 92 -4.88 -22.20 1.63
N ASP A 93 -4.10 -21.20 1.21
CA ASP A 93 -2.75 -20.99 1.74
C ASP A 93 -2.73 -20.46 3.18
N THR A 94 -3.78 -19.75 3.60
CA THR A 94 -3.90 -19.23 4.96
C THR A 94 -4.74 -20.12 5.87
N ASN A 95 -5.34 -21.18 5.33
CA ASN A 95 -6.32 -22.03 6.02
C ASN A 95 -7.46 -21.22 6.66
N ARG A 96 -8.05 -20.28 5.91
CA ARG A 96 -9.10 -19.38 6.39
C ARG A 96 -10.35 -19.46 5.52
N SER A 97 -11.52 -19.28 6.14
CA SER A 97 -12.79 -19.22 5.44
C SER A 97 -12.92 -17.95 4.59
N HIS A 98 -13.69 -18.03 3.49
CA HIS A 98 -13.96 -16.87 2.64
C HIS A 98 -14.67 -15.73 3.39
N SER A 99 -15.56 -16.04 4.34
CA SER A 99 -16.27 -15.01 5.11
C SER A 99 -15.32 -14.20 6.00
N SER A 100 -14.40 -14.88 6.69
CA SER A 100 -13.39 -14.23 7.53
C SER A 100 -12.41 -13.38 6.69
N LEU A 101 -11.96 -13.91 5.55
CA LEU A 101 -11.09 -13.20 4.63
C LEU A 101 -11.77 -11.98 4.02
N ASN A 102 -13.02 -12.08 3.53
CA ASN A 102 -13.71 -10.94 2.93
C ASN A 102 -13.85 -9.76 3.93
N ARG A 103 -14.08 -10.03 5.21
CA ARG A 103 -14.14 -8.98 6.25
C ARG A 103 -12.80 -8.27 6.39
N ASP A 104 -11.72 -9.03 6.47
CA ASP A 104 -10.37 -8.47 6.61
C ASP A 104 -9.91 -7.74 5.35
N LEU A 105 -10.14 -8.33 4.17
CA LEU A 105 -9.81 -7.73 2.89
C LEU A 105 -10.59 -6.42 2.66
N LYS A 106 -11.85 -6.34 3.10
CA LYS A 106 -12.63 -5.09 3.02
C LYS A 106 -11.97 -3.95 3.81
N LEU A 107 -11.49 -4.23 5.02
CA LEU A 107 -10.78 -3.23 5.83
C LEU A 107 -9.43 -2.84 5.19
N LEU A 108 -8.65 -3.83 4.73
CA LEU A 108 -7.39 -3.56 4.04
C LEU A 108 -7.59 -2.73 2.75
N SER A 109 -8.69 -2.97 2.03
CA SER A 109 -9.05 -2.22 0.82
C SER A 109 -9.56 -0.81 1.12
N LYS A 110 -10.27 -0.60 2.26
CA LYS A 110 -10.71 0.74 2.72
C LYS A 110 -9.52 1.70 2.76
N TYR A 111 -8.37 1.23 3.27
CA TYR A 111 -7.13 2.02 3.39
C TYR A 111 -6.14 1.82 2.24
N GLN A 112 -6.62 1.32 1.09
CA GLN A 112 -5.82 1.15 -0.14
C GLN A 112 -4.51 0.35 0.03
N LEU A 113 -4.42 -0.51 1.04
CA LEU A 113 -3.28 -1.43 1.19
C LEU A 113 -3.34 -2.54 0.15
N ILE A 114 -4.57 -2.90 -0.25
CA ILE A 114 -4.85 -3.83 -1.33
C ILE A 114 -5.89 -3.23 -2.27
N ARG A 115 -5.91 -3.74 -3.50
CA ARG A 115 -7.00 -3.58 -4.45
C ARG A 115 -7.70 -4.92 -4.59
N ILE A 116 -9.03 -4.90 -4.60
CA ILE A 116 -9.85 -6.07 -4.89
C ILE A 116 -10.55 -5.82 -6.22
N THR A 117 -10.30 -6.67 -7.19
CA THR A 117 -10.98 -6.66 -8.49
C THR A 117 -11.66 -8.00 -8.71
N GLU A 118 -12.53 -8.06 -9.72
CA GLU A 118 -13.20 -9.27 -10.12
C GLU A 118 -12.84 -9.55 -11.58
N GLU A 119 -12.43 -10.77 -11.88
CA GLU A 119 -12.10 -11.17 -13.24
C GLU A 119 -13.40 -11.31 -14.06
N GLU A 120 -13.47 -10.63 -15.20
CA GLU A 120 -14.70 -10.54 -16.00
C GLU A 120 -15.28 -11.90 -16.39
N THR A 121 -14.43 -12.82 -16.84
CA THR A 121 -14.85 -14.11 -17.37
C THR A 121 -15.21 -15.13 -16.29
N SER A 122 -14.45 -15.17 -15.20
CA SER A 122 -14.58 -16.23 -14.18
C SER A 122 -15.28 -15.77 -12.90
N LYS A 123 -15.55 -14.45 -12.77
CA LYS A 123 -16.10 -13.82 -11.55
C LYS A 123 -15.26 -14.11 -10.30
N ARG A 124 -13.97 -14.42 -10.48
CA ARG A 124 -13.05 -14.68 -9.38
C ARG A 124 -12.54 -13.37 -8.82
N LYS A 125 -12.55 -13.25 -7.49
CA LYS A 125 -11.94 -12.12 -6.80
C LYS A 125 -10.41 -12.21 -6.85
N ILE A 126 -9.80 -11.15 -7.37
CA ILE A 126 -8.36 -10.95 -7.45
C ILE A 126 -7.97 -9.92 -6.40
N ILE A 127 -6.92 -10.21 -5.65
CA ILE A 127 -6.35 -9.36 -4.60
C ILE A 127 -4.95 -8.93 -5.03
N GLU A 128 -4.74 -7.62 -5.12
CA GLU A 128 -3.47 -7.03 -5.52
C GLU A 128 -2.91 -6.16 -4.39
N PRO A 129 -1.66 -6.38 -3.92
CA PRO A 129 -1.04 -5.50 -2.94
C PRO A 129 -0.56 -4.19 -3.60
N VAL A 130 -1.07 -3.05 -3.13
CA VAL A 130 -0.67 -1.72 -3.63
C VAL A 130 0.76 -1.35 -3.15
N PHE A 131 1.22 -1.98 -2.08
CA PHE A 131 2.55 -1.76 -1.51
C PHE A 131 3.67 -2.55 -2.20
N GLY A 132 3.36 -3.55 -3.03
CA GLY A 132 4.35 -4.38 -3.72
C GLY A 132 5.35 -5.03 -2.76
N LYS A 133 6.64 -4.70 -2.90
CA LYS A 133 7.72 -5.18 -2.01
C LYS A 133 8.11 -4.19 -0.90
N ARG A 134 7.51 -2.99 -0.89
CA ARG A 134 7.84 -1.92 0.07
C ARG A 134 7.55 -2.37 1.51
N LYS A 135 8.27 -1.81 2.48
CA LYS A 135 8.00 -2.03 3.90
C LYS A 135 6.82 -1.13 4.31
N LEU A 136 5.91 -1.70 5.09
CA LEU A 136 4.85 -0.96 5.78
C LEU A 136 5.35 -0.63 7.19
N GLU A 137 5.28 0.63 7.58
CA GLU A 137 5.67 1.10 8.90
C GLU A 137 4.47 1.71 9.60
N PHE A 138 3.95 1.00 10.59
CA PHE A 138 2.88 1.50 11.44
C PHE A 138 3.50 2.43 12.49
N ARG A 139 3.04 3.68 12.53
CA ARG A 139 3.51 4.69 13.47
C ARG A 139 2.36 5.15 14.34
N PHE A 140 2.65 5.25 15.62
CA PHE A 140 1.77 5.78 16.65
C PHE A 140 2.54 6.89 17.35
N GLU A 141 1.88 8.03 17.50
CA GLU A 141 2.38 9.16 18.27
C GLU A 141 1.38 9.31 19.43
N ILE A 142 1.87 9.25 20.67
CA ILE A 142 1.13 9.43 21.91
C ILE A 142 1.76 10.62 22.62
#